data_AF-A0A7C8HH69-F1
#
_entry.id   AF-A0A7C8HH69-F1
#
_cell.length_a   1.000
_cell.length_b   1.000
_cell.length_c   1.000
_cell.angle_alpha   90.00
_cell.angle_beta   90.00
_cell.angle_gamma   90.00
#
_symmetry.space_group_name_H-M   'P 1'
#
loop_
_entity.id
_entity.type
_entity.pdbx_description
1 polymer ?
#
loop_
_entity_poly.entity_id
_entity_poly.type
_entity_poly.pdbx_seq_one_letter_code
_entity_poly.pdbx_strand_id
1 'polypeptide(L)'
;MTSLRSGAAAAAIAVLVSGCALTGEFTPSDSLIGAWQVEDIDGQGVSGGPVTVTFDETSRVSGSAGCNRFTGAYAYDSAASSLRITPLGSTRMMCAPTVMTQERRLIAALQDATSVESTEDGATVLKTPTGRIQLRRRGAPLQTAATKAGKPPETAPPAAANPYGASTPLATAPTAAPPANTPPAYTPPYASAPPDAVPDVSAQVSAAGELYFLERIALPPGAVVRIQLRDVARVGAPALVLAQQEFAAGAGGPYPFSISAPSNVVPANARLTLFAQILSAGRLLFITDTNNPVAAAGTTSAMSIRLVSAAPGARPAPAPVATPDAAPRA
;
A
#
# COMPACT_ATOMS: atom_id res chain seq x y z
N MET A 1 9.35 84.80 -41.75
CA MET A 1 9.18 84.09 -43.03
C MET A 1 9.71 82.68 -42.81
N THR A 2 8.93 81.59 -42.88
CA THR A 2 7.53 81.44 -43.26
C THR A 2 6.93 80.23 -42.55
N SER A 3 5.63 80.32 -42.26
CA SER A 3 4.62 79.27 -42.10
C SER A 3 4.85 77.94 -42.89
N LEU A 4 4.15 76.82 -42.63
CA LEU A 4 2.87 76.62 -41.93
C LEU A 4 2.73 75.16 -41.42
N ARG A 5 1.72 74.94 -40.55
CA ARG A 5 1.16 73.63 -40.17
C ARG A 5 0.79 72.74 -41.38
N SER A 6 0.81 71.43 -41.19
CA SER A 6 -0.35 70.54 -41.47
C SER A 6 -0.13 69.16 -40.84
N GLY A 7 -1.18 68.61 -40.23
CA GLY A 7 -1.18 67.24 -39.71
C GLY A 7 -1.77 66.26 -40.72
N ALA A 8 -1.36 65.01 -40.64
CA ALA A 8 -2.06 63.89 -41.26
C ALA A 8 -2.24 62.79 -40.20
N ALA A 9 -3.49 62.53 -39.84
CA ALA A 9 -3.83 61.33 -39.08
C ALA A 9 -3.91 60.16 -40.07
N ALA A 10 -3.16 59.08 -39.81
CA ALA A 10 -3.30 57.80 -40.50
C ALA A 10 -3.38 56.71 -39.43
N ALA A 11 -4.38 55.83 -39.57
CA ALA A 11 -4.77 54.90 -38.53
C ALA A 11 -3.96 53.59 -38.54
N ALA A 12 -3.79 53.04 -37.33
CA ALA A 12 -3.75 51.61 -37.01
C ALA A 12 -3.00 50.63 -37.94
N ILE A 13 -1.83 50.19 -37.49
CA ILE A 13 -1.59 48.74 -37.32
C ILE A 13 -1.07 48.52 -35.89
N ALA A 14 -1.87 47.82 -35.07
CA ALA A 14 -1.44 47.39 -33.75
C ALA A 14 -0.54 46.15 -33.90
N VAL A 15 0.78 46.34 -33.84
CA VAL A 15 1.71 45.22 -33.75
C VAL A 15 1.72 44.71 -32.31
N LEU A 16 0.80 43.81 -32.02
CA LEU A 16 0.86 42.93 -30.85
C LEU A 16 2.08 42.02 -31.03
N VAL A 17 3.24 42.43 -30.52
CA VAL A 17 4.36 41.51 -30.30
C VAL A 17 3.98 40.58 -29.16
N SER A 18 3.23 39.53 -29.52
CA SER A 18 2.90 38.43 -28.64
C SER A 18 4.17 37.62 -28.38
N GLY A 19 4.92 38.04 -27.36
CA GLY A 19 6.08 37.31 -26.84
C GLY A 19 5.63 35.98 -26.27
N CYS A 20 5.64 34.95 -27.12
CA CYS A 20 5.25 33.60 -26.75
C CYS A 20 6.34 32.92 -25.90
N ALA A 21 5.95 31.79 -25.29
CA ALA A 21 6.77 30.89 -24.48
C ALA A 21 7.18 31.43 -23.09
N LEU A 22 6.30 31.12 -22.13
CA LEU A 22 6.69 30.27 -20.99
C LEU A 22 8.04 30.62 -20.35
N THR A 23 8.02 31.49 -19.34
CA THR A 23 8.81 31.24 -18.14
C THR A 23 8.25 29.99 -17.46
N GLY A 24 8.50 28.83 -18.07
CA GLY A 24 8.40 27.57 -17.37
C GLY A 24 9.42 27.63 -16.25
N GLU A 25 8.95 27.57 -15.01
CA GLU A 25 9.81 27.41 -13.85
C GLU A 25 10.56 26.10 -14.02
N PHE A 26 11.80 26.20 -14.51
CA PHE A 26 12.70 25.07 -14.55
C PHE A 26 13.01 24.70 -13.09
N THR A 27 12.34 23.66 -12.61
CA THR A 27 12.73 22.87 -11.44
C THR A 27 13.48 21.62 -11.93
N PRO A 28 14.77 21.74 -12.31
CA PRO A 28 15.57 20.58 -12.65
C PRO A 28 15.84 19.78 -11.37
N SER A 29 14.94 18.86 -10.99
CA SER A 29 15.12 17.97 -9.83
C SER A 29 14.31 16.67 -9.92
N ASP A 30 13.09 16.70 -10.47
CA ASP A 30 12.05 15.68 -10.18
C ASP A 30 11.89 14.56 -11.22
N SER A 31 12.72 14.52 -12.27
CA SER A 31 12.55 13.58 -13.40
C SER A 31 12.77 12.11 -13.01
N LEU A 32 13.84 11.81 -12.27
CA LEU A 32 14.23 10.43 -11.92
C LEU A 32 13.55 9.92 -10.64
N ILE A 33 13.09 10.81 -9.77
CA ILE A 33 12.47 10.46 -8.49
C ILE A 33 11.16 9.69 -8.73
N GLY A 34 10.88 8.71 -7.88
CA GLY A 34 9.69 7.86 -7.93
C GLY A 34 9.98 6.39 -8.20
N ALA A 35 8.90 5.65 -8.48
CA ALA A 35 8.94 4.20 -8.69
C ALA A 35 8.91 3.84 -10.18
N TRP A 36 9.72 2.86 -10.55
CA TRP A 36 9.97 2.44 -11.92
C TRP A 36 9.83 0.92 -12.05
N GLN A 37 9.23 0.49 -13.14
CA GLN A 37 9.21 -0.90 -13.58
C GLN A 37 10.35 -1.07 -14.59
N VAL A 38 11.24 -2.03 -14.36
CA VAL A 38 12.24 -2.40 -15.38
C VAL A 38 11.54 -3.23 -16.44
N GLU A 39 11.77 -2.91 -17.71
CA GLU A 39 11.25 -3.67 -18.86
C GLU A 39 12.36 -4.45 -19.55
N ASP A 40 13.52 -3.81 -19.72
CA ASP A 40 14.69 -4.32 -20.43
C ASP A 40 15.98 -3.93 -19.70
N ILE A 41 16.98 -4.81 -19.75
CA ILE A 41 18.34 -4.54 -19.29
C ILE A 41 19.27 -5.05 -20.38
N ASP A 42 20.04 -4.17 -21.01
CA ASP A 42 21.01 -4.45 -22.08
C ASP A 42 20.44 -5.25 -23.26
N GLY A 43 19.20 -4.96 -23.68
CA GLY A 43 18.54 -5.61 -24.81
C GLY A 43 18.02 -7.02 -24.54
N GLN A 44 17.97 -7.44 -23.26
CA GLN A 44 17.22 -8.62 -22.85
C GLN A 44 16.11 -8.24 -21.85
N GLY A 45 14.89 -8.67 -22.14
CA GLY A 45 13.73 -8.44 -21.29
C GLY A 45 13.82 -9.11 -19.92
N VAL A 46 12.96 -8.67 -19.00
CA VAL A 46 12.91 -9.18 -17.62
C VAL A 46 11.92 -10.32 -17.38
N SER A 47 12.18 -11.12 -16.35
CA SER A 47 11.42 -12.31 -15.94
C SER A 47 11.44 -12.49 -14.42
N GLY A 48 10.61 -13.40 -13.89
CA GLY A 48 10.65 -13.79 -12.48
C GLY A 48 9.94 -12.86 -11.50
N GLY A 49 8.91 -12.13 -11.95
CA GLY A 49 8.13 -11.20 -11.13
C GLY A 49 8.44 -9.72 -11.41
N PRO A 50 7.87 -8.79 -10.63
CA PRO A 50 8.02 -7.36 -10.87
C PRO A 50 9.43 -6.87 -10.53
N VAL A 51 10.29 -6.77 -11.55
CA VAL A 51 11.60 -6.11 -11.44
C VAL A 51 11.41 -4.61 -11.33
N THR A 52 11.88 -3.98 -10.25
CA THR A 52 11.54 -2.59 -9.91
C THR A 52 12.74 -1.83 -9.40
N VAL A 53 12.78 -0.54 -9.68
CA VAL A 53 13.76 0.43 -9.16
C VAL A 53 12.97 1.61 -8.60
N THR A 54 13.38 2.14 -7.45
CA THR A 54 12.80 3.34 -6.84
C THR A 54 13.94 4.27 -6.45
N PHE A 55 13.85 5.52 -6.89
CA PHE A 55 14.75 6.60 -6.50
C PHE A 55 13.97 7.54 -5.60
N ASP A 56 14.44 7.76 -4.37
CA ASP A 56 13.78 8.64 -3.41
C ASP A 56 14.47 10.00 -3.27
N GLU A 57 13.75 10.96 -2.68
CA GLU A 57 14.19 12.33 -2.40
C GLU A 57 15.42 12.39 -1.45
N THR A 58 15.72 11.30 -0.74
CA THR A 58 16.85 11.19 0.20
C THR A 58 18.13 10.64 -0.45
N SER A 59 18.21 10.68 -1.78
CA SER A 59 19.36 10.15 -2.56
C SER A 59 19.60 8.65 -2.35
N ARG A 60 18.56 7.88 -2.01
CA ARG A 60 18.60 6.42 -1.90
C ARG A 60 17.91 5.76 -3.08
N VAL A 61 18.52 4.69 -3.56
CA VAL A 61 17.98 3.79 -4.60
C VAL A 61 17.66 2.44 -3.97
N SER A 62 16.50 1.88 -4.29
CA SER A 62 16.05 0.59 -3.76
C SER A 62 15.16 -0.14 -4.76
N GLY A 63 15.04 -1.46 -4.66
CA GLY A 63 14.19 -2.20 -5.58
C GLY A 63 14.25 -3.72 -5.45
N SER A 64 13.61 -4.39 -6.40
CA SER A 64 13.63 -5.84 -6.58
C SER A 64 14.24 -6.19 -7.93
N ALA A 65 15.20 -7.10 -7.93
CA ALA A 65 15.81 -7.67 -9.13
C ALA A 65 15.07 -8.92 -9.67
N GLY A 66 13.89 -9.21 -9.12
CA GLY A 66 13.11 -10.44 -9.35
C GLY A 66 13.18 -11.35 -8.14
N CYS A 67 14.36 -11.95 -7.88
CA CYS A 67 14.58 -12.82 -6.72
C CYS A 67 14.98 -12.06 -5.45
N ASN A 68 16.03 -11.25 -5.53
CA ASN A 68 16.54 -10.49 -4.40
C ASN A 68 16.15 -9.02 -4.44
N ARG A 69 16.16 -8.40 -3.26
CA ARG A 69 16.05 -6.95 -3.10
C ARG A 69 17.43 -6.32 -3.06
N PHE A 70 17.57 -5.15 -3.67
CA PHE A 70 18.79 -4.35 -3.64
C PHE A 70 18.55 -2.96 -3.05
N THR A 71 19.59 -2.37 -2.48
CA THR A 71 19.59 -1.00 -1.97
C THR A 71 20.97 -0.35 -2.05
N GLY A 72 21.02 0.96 -2.27
CA GLY A 72 22.23 1.77 -2.15
C GLY A 72 21.91 3.27 -2.15
N ALA A 73 22.93 4.10 -2.33
CA ALA A 73 22.77 5.53 -2.57
C ALA A 73 23.00 5.87 -4.06
N TYR A 74 22.41 6.96 -4.52
CA TYR A 74 22.64 7.53 -5.85
C TYR A 74 22.88 9.04 -5.75
N ALA A 75 23.58 9.60 -6.72
CA ALA A 75 23.63 11.03 -6.97
C ALA A 75 23.13 11.27 -8.40
N TYR A 76 22.22 12.22 -8.56
CA TYR A 76 21.67 12.61 -9.86
C TYR A 76 21.80 14.12 -10.04
N ASP A 77 22.50 14.53 -11.10
CA ASP A 77 22.52 15.89 -11.59
C ASP A 77 21.52 16.00 -12.75
N SER A 78 20.42 16.68 -12.47
CA SER A 78 19.30 16.94 -13.38
C SER A 78 19.61 17.92 -14.50
N ALA A 79 20.64 18.78 -14.36
CA ALA A 79 21.05 19.74 -15.37
C ALA A 79 22.05 19.12 -16.37
N ALA A 80 22.91 18.22 -15.88
CA ALA A 80 23.83 17.43 -16.71
C ALA A 80 23.24 16.07 -17.16
N SER A 81 22.03 15.73 -16.72
CA SER A 81 21.42 14.38 -16.80
C SER A 81 22.35 13.25 -16.31
N SER A 82 23.29 13.55 -15.41
CA SER A 82 24.31 12.61 -14.97
C SER A 82 23.84 11.83 -13.75
N LEU A 83 23.93 10.50 -13.85
CA LEU A 83 23.62 9.58 -12.77
C LEU A 83 24.91 8.92 -12.28
N ARG A 84 25.02 8.75 -10.96
CA ARG A 84 26.03 7.88 -10.34
C ARG A 84 25.35 7.05 -9.25
N ILE A 85 25.43 5.73 -9.36
CA ILE A 85 24.93 4.81 -8.35
C ILE A 85 26.13 4.22 -7.59
N THR A 86 26.08 4.30 -6.26
CA THR A 86 27.10 3.71 -5.38
C THR A 86 26.95 2.18 -5.33
N PRO A 87 27.98 1.43 -4.87
CA PRO A 87 27.91 -0.02 -4.79
C PRO A 87 26.66 -0.53 -4.08
N LEU A 88 25.83 -1.29 -4.81
CA LEU A 88 24.53 -1.76 -4.32
C LEU A 88 24.69 -3.00 -3.45
N GLY A 89 24.08 -3.00 -2.26
CA GLY A 89 23.90 -4.20 -1.46
C GLY A 89 22.67 -4.98 -1.95
N SER A 90 22.79 -6.31 -2.12
CA SER A 90 21.68 -7.23 -2.43
C SER A 90 21.60 -8.37 -1.41
N THR A 91 20.42 -8.98 -1.28
CA THR A 91 20.26 -10.25 -0.55
C THR A 91 20.80 -11.44 -1.35
N ARG A 92 20.87 -12.62 -0.72
CA ARG A 92 21.33 -13.87 -1.35
C ARG A 92 20.32 -15.01 -1.20
N MET A 93 19.08 -14.77 -1.62
CA MET A 93 18.09 -15.82 -1.83
C MET A 93 18.47 -16.66 -3.06
N MET A 94 18.15 -17.95 -3.02
CA MET A 94 18.34 -18.87 -4.14
C MET A 94 17.05 -18.99 -4.95
N CYS A 95 17.10 -18.60 -6.22
CA CYS A 95 16.01 -18.76 -7.17
C CYS A 95 16.50 -19.46 -8.45
N ALA A 96 15.62 -19.59 -9.45
CA ALA A 96 15.97 -20.11 -10.77
C ALA A 96 17.23 -19.41 -11.36
N PRO A 97 18.19 -20.15 -11.97
CA PRO A 97 19.46 -19.60 -12.45
C PRO A 97 19.33 -18.43 -13.45
N THR A 98 18.22 -18.39 -14.21
CA THR A 98 17.89 -17.29 -15.12
C THR A 98 17.66 -15.98 -14.36
N VAL A 99 16.83 -15.99 -13.32
CA VAL A 99 16.54 -14.82 -12.46
C VAL A 99 17.79 -14.38 -11.68
N MET A 100 18.60 -15.35 -11.21
CA MET A 100 19.89 -15.05 -10.55
C MET A 100 20.91 -14.38 -11.49
N THR A 101 20.84 -14.68 -12.79
CA THR A 101 21.73 -14.07 -13.79
C THR A 101 21.23 -12.69 -14.21
N GLN A 102 19.92 -12.55 -14.39
CA GLN A 102 19.24 -11.26 -14.58
C GLN A 102 19.52 -10.28 -13.44
N GLU A 103 19.48 -10.73 -12.18
CA GLU A 103 19.80 -9.89 -11.03
C GLU A 103 21.23 -9.34 -11.11
N ARG A 104 22.21 -10.20 -11.38
CA ARG A 104 23.61 -9.78 -11.47
C ARG A 104 23.80 -8.78 -12.62
N ARG A 105 23.11 -8.97 -13.75
CA ARG A 105 23.09 -8.01 -14.88
C ARG A 105 22.49 -6.67 -14.44
N LEU A 106 21.32 -6.66 -13.81
CA LEU A 106 20.67 -5.44 -13.33
C LEU A 106 21.55 -4.66 -12.34
N ILE A 107 22.12 -5.34 -11.35
CA ILE A 107 22.92 -4.72 -10.29
C ILE A 107 24.22 -4.11 -10.84
N ALA A 108 24.86 -4.78 -11.80
CA ALA A 108 26.02 -4.25 -12.50
C ALA A 108 25.64 -3.06 -13.38
N ALA A 109 24.65 -3.22 -14.27
CA ALA A 109 24.20 -2.17 -15.17
C ALA A 109 23.70 -0.91 -14.43
N LEU A 110 23.08 -1.05 -13.25
CA LEU A 110 22.71 0.10 -12.42
C LEU A 110 23.96 0.84 -11.89
N GLN A 111 24.99 0.14 -11.43
CA GLN A 111 26.23 0.76 -10.94
C GLN A 111 27.05 1.38 -12.08
N ASP A 112 26.98 0.81 -13.28
CA ASP A 112 27.60 1.32 -14.49
C ASP A 112 26.79 2.43 -15.17
N ALA A 113 25.58 2.76 -14.69
CA ALA A 113 24.75 3.81 -15.28
C ALA A 113 25.36 5.21 -15.06
N THR A 114 25.51 5.98 -16.15
CA THR A 114 26.18 7.29 -16.15
C THR A 114 25.27 8.46 -16.52
N SER A 115 24.18 8.21 -17.26
CA SER A 115 23.21 9.24 -17.62
C SER A 115 21.78 8.73 -17.74
N VAL A 116 20.83 9.65 -17.67
CA VAL A 116 19.38 9.42 -17.76
C VAL A 116 18.81 10.16 -18.96
N GLU A 117 18.03 9.46 -19.78
CA GLU A 117 17.27 10.06 -20.89
C GLU A 117 15.81 9.64 -20.81
N SER A 118 14.90 10.49 -21.28
CA SER A 118 13.48 10.15 -21.46
C SER A 118 13.20 10.05 -22.96
N THR A 119 12.54 8.98 -23.41
CA THR A 119 12.07 8.85 -24.80
C THR A 119 10.67 9.46 -24.97
N GLU A 120 10.33 9.81 -26.20
CA GLU A 120 9.02 10.38 -26.56
C GLU A 120 7.86 9.44 -26.19
N ASP A 121 8.10 8.12 -26.20
CA ASP A 121 7.14 7.07 -25.78
C ASP A 121 6.87 7.01 -24.26
N GLY A 122 7.48 7.90 -23.47
CA GLY A 122 7.30 7.96 -22.01
C GLY A 122 8.07 6.89 -21.21
N ALA A 123 9.05 6.23 -21.84
CA ALA A 123 10.02 5.42 -21.12
C ALA A 123 11.22 6.27 -20.67
N THR A 124 11.93 5.80 -19.65
CA THR A 124 13.17 6.40 -19.15
C THR A 124 14.29 5.39 -19.33
N VAL A 125 15.38 5.83 -19.94
CA VAL A 125 16.53 4.99 -20.29
C VAL A 125 17.72 5.42 -19.45
N LEU A 126 18.27 4.49 -18.68
CA LEU A 126 19.57 4.66 -18.03
C LEU A 126 20.64 4.17 -18.99
N LYS A 127 21.59 5.02 -19.38
CA LYS A 127 22.70 4.62 -20.25
C LYS A 127 23.89 4.12 -19.44
N THR A 128 24.46 3.00 -19.87
CA THR A 128 25.73 2.47 -19.36
C THR A 128 26.79 2.57 -20.47
N PRO A 129 28.09 2.42 -20.18
CA PRO A 129 29.14 2.38 -21.21
C PRO A 129 28.98 1.25 -22.24
N THR A 130 28.24 0.19 -21.91
CA THR A 130 28.12 -1.05 -22.68
C THR A 130 26.71 -1.32 -23.20
N GLY A 131 25.71 -0.57 -22.74
CA GLY A 131 24.30 -0.89 -22.95
C GLY A 131 23.34 0.14 -22.35
N ARG A 132 22.19 -0.32 -21.89
CA ARG A 132 21.10 0.53 -21.38
C ARG A 132 20.09 -0.25 -20.55
N ILE A 133 19.43 0.42 -19.61
CA ILE A 133 18.29 -0.11 -18.86
C ILE A 133 17.04 0.67 -19.27
N GLN A 134 15.99 -0.01 -19.72
CA GLN A 134 14.72 0.63 -20.02
C GLN A 134 13.75 0.50 -18.84
N LEU A 135 13.30 1.65 -18.36
CA LEU A 135 12.38 1.82 -17.25
C LEU A 135 11.06 2.41 -17.75
N ARG A 136 9.93 1.93 -17.24
CA ARG A 136 8.63 2.61 -17.33
C ARG A 136 8.28 3.22 -15.99
N ARG A 137 7.87 4.49 -15.96
CA ARG A 137 7.39 5.12 -14.72
C ARG A 137 6.15 4.39 -14.23
N ARG A 138 6.18 3.88 -13.00
CA ARG A 138 4.95 3.40 -12.35
C ARG A 138 4.19 4.65 -11.90
N GLY A 139 3.04 4.90 -12.52
CA GLY A 139 2.23 6.10 -12.28
C GLY A 139 2.06 6.38 -10.79
N ALA A 140 2.56 7.53 -10.33
CA ALA A 140 2.45 7.97 -8.95
C ALA A 140 1.19 8.83 -8.78
N PRO A 141 0.48 8.74 -7.64
CA PRO A 141 -0.40 9.79 -7.18
C PRO A 141 0.46 10.86 -6.47
N LEU A 142 1.02 11.80 -7.24
CA LEU A 142 1.52 13.07 -6.71
C LEU A 142 0.42 14.12 -6.89
N GLN A 143 0.09 14.84 -5.82
CA GLN A 143 -1.08 15.72 -5.77
C GLN A 143 -0.77 17.15 -6.23
N THR A 144 -1.64 17.75 -7.06
CA THR A 144 -2.06 19.17 -6.94
C THR A 144 -3.21 19.51 -7.90
N ALA A 145 -3.80 20.71 -7.73
CA ALA A 145 -4.86 21.33 -8.54
C ALA A 145 -6.27 20.72 -8.43
N ALA A 146 -7.03 21.19 -7.44
CA ALA A 146 -8.49 21.07 -7.46
C ALA A 146 -9.09 22.04 -8.48
N THR A 147 -9.97 21.54 -9.36
CA THR A 147 -10.96 22.37 -10.08
C THR A 147 -12.28 21.62 -10.16
N LYS A 148 -13.38 22.36 -9.95
CA LYS A 148 -14.69 21.84 -9.54
C LYS A 148 -15.68 21.74 -10.70
N ALA A 149 -16.02 20.53 -11.10
CA ALA A 149 -17.26 20.13 -11.81
C ALA A 149 -17.33 18.59 -11.82
N GLY A 150 -18.47 17.89 -11.77
CA GLY A 150 -19.86 18.27 -11.58
C GLY A 150 -20.74 17.01 -11.78
N LYS A 151 -21.47 16.56 -10.75
CA LYS A 151 -22.37 15.38 -10.80
C LYS A 151 -23.64 15.76 -11.59
N PRO A 152 -24.16 14.91 -12.52
CA PRO A 152 -25.33 14.05 -12.21
C PRO A 152 -25.25 12.68 -12.95
N PRO A 153 -26.31 11.84 -13.07
CA PRO A 153 -26.38 10.61 -12.28
C PRO A 153 -26.52 9.31 -13.08
N GLU A 154 -26.13 8.19 -12.48
CA GLU A 154 -26.38 6.86 -13.04
C GLU A 154 -27.79 6.37 -12.68
N THR A 155 -28.61 6.11 -13.69
CA THR A 155 -29.90 5.41 -13.57
C THR A 155 -29.75 3.94 -13.95
N ALA A 156 -29.84 3.05 -12.96
CA ALA A 156 -30.32 1.67 -13.18
C ALA A 156 -31.76 1.71 -13.75
N PRO A 157 -32.28 0.71 -14.50
CA PRO A 157 -32.48 -0.69 -14.01
C PRO A 157 -32.52 -1.73 -15.17
N PRO A 158 -33.27 -2.87 -15.13
CA PRO A 158 -33.56 -3.85 -14.07
C PRO A 158 -33.17 -5.32 -14.46
N ALA A 159 -33.40 -6.25 -13.54
CA ALA A 159 -33.38 -7.70 -13.78
C ALA A 159 -34.70 -8.26 -14.37
N ALA A 160 -34.67 -9.49 -14.88
CA ALA A 160 -35.81 -10.35 -15.26
C ALA A 160 -35.60 -11.76 -14.63
N ALA A 161 -36.48 -12.27 -13.76
CA ALA A 161 -37.76 -12.97 -14.02
C ALA A 161 -37.58 -14.45 -14.47
N ASN A 162 -37.72 -15.46 -13.58
CA ASN A 162 -38.95 -16.20 -13.14
C ASN A 162 -39.07 -17.58 -13.87
N PRO A 163 -40.01 -18.55 -13.59
CA PRO A 163 -41.07 -18.69 -12.55
C PRO A 163 -41.23 -20.15 -11.93
N TYR A 164 -42.44 -20.47 -11.40
CA TYR A 164 -43.02 -21.71 -10.75
C TYR A 164 -43.04 -21.68 -9.18
N GLY A 165 -44.04 -22.09 -8.38
CA GLY A 165 -45.44 -22.55 -8.54
C GLY A 165 -45.82 -23.70 -7.54
N ALA A 166 -46.99 -23.82 -6.87
CA ALA A 166 -48.15 -22.94 -6.65
C ALA A 166 -49.14 -23.46 -5.53
N SER A 167 -50.01 -22.57 -4.99
CA SER A 167 -51.39 -22.77 -4.43
C SER A 167 -51.76 -23.71 -3.22
N THR A 168 -52.11 -23.09 -2.05
CA THR A 168 -53.35 -23.20 -1.16
C THR A 168 -53.91 -24.56 -0.61
N PRO A 169 -54.85 -24.61 0.41
CA PRO A 169 -55.09 -23.78 1.62
C PRO A 169 -55.57 -24.52 2.94
N LEU A 170 -55.73 -23.74 4.03
CA LEU A 170 -56.48 -23.87 5.33
C LEU A 170 -57.24 -25.13 5.82
N ALA A 171 -57.03 -25.47 7.12
CA ALA A 171 -58.02 -25.97 8.11
C ALA A 171 -57.44 -25.88 9.57
N THR A 172 -58.04 -26.46 10.64
CA THR A 172 -59.11 -25.90 11.51
C THR A 172 -58.99 -26.45 12.97
N ALA A 173 -59.51 -25.76 14.02
CA ALA A 173 -59.48 -26.18 15.44
C ALA A 173 -60.84 -26.74 15.95
N PRO A 174 -60.92 -27.45 17.12
CA PRO A 174 -61.33 -26.78 18.38
C PRO A 174 -60.86 -27.41 19.74
N THR A 175 -61.31 -26.76 20.83
CA THR A 175 -61.01 -26.81 22.28
C THR A 175 -61.46 -28.04 23.11
N ALA A 176 -60.71 -28.42 24.17
CA ALA A 176 -61.21 -28.88 25.49
C ALA A 176 -60.08 -29.03 26.57
N ALA A 177 -60.41 -28.86 27.86
CA ALA A 177 -59.54 -29.04 29.05
C ALA A 177 -60.42 -29.16 30.33
N PRO A 178 -59.89 -29.36 31.57
CA PRO A 178 -58.72 -30.09 32.08
C PRO A 178 -59.25 -31.28 32.97
N PRO A 179 -58.84 -31.62 34.23
CA PRO A 179 -57.59 -31.45 35.00
C PRO A 179 -57.09 -32.73 35.77
N ALA A 180 -56.07 -32.51 36.63
CA ALA A 180 -55.77 -33.16 37.93
C ALA A 180 -54.74 -34.31 38.06
N ASN A 181 -53.57 -33.88 38.58
CA ASN A 181 -52.69 -34.52 39.59
C ASN A 181 -51.57 -35.52 39.23
N THR A 182 -50.43 -35.23 39.88
CA THR A 182 -49.18 -36.00 40.06
C THR A 182 -48.14 -35.88 38.93
N PRO A 183 -46.94 -35.34 39.19
CA PRO A 183 -45.89 -35.19 38.17
C PRO A 183 -44.93 -36.40 38.14
N PRO A 184 -44.88 -37.20 37.05
CA PRO A 184 -43.69 -37.96 36.71
C PRO A 184 -42.61 -37.03 36.13
N ALA A 185 -41.34 -37.39 36.28
CA ALA A 185 -40.21 -36.60 35.81
C ALA A 185 -40.30 -36.33 34.29
N TYR A 186 -40.32 -35.06 33.89
CA TYR A 186 -40.39 -34.66 32.49
C TYR A 186 -39.11 -33.94 32.05
N THR A 187 -38.44 -34.54 31.09
CA THR A 187 -37.33 -33.97 30.33
C THR A 187 -37.78 -32.72 29.56
N PRO A 188 -36.93 -31.69 29.43
CA PRO A 188 -37.34 -30.44 28.76
C PRO A 188 -37.64 -30.66 27.26
N PRO A 189 -38.84 -30.32 26.75
CA PRO A 189 -39.24 -30.56 25.37
C PRO A 189 -38.85 -29.40 24.44
N TYR A 190 -37.62 -28.88 24.58
CA TYR A 190 -37.10 -27.82 23.69
C TYR A 190 -35.67 -28.11 23.24
N ALA A 191 -35.45 -29.33 22.75
CA ALA A 191 -34.41 -29.59 21.76
C ALA A 191 -34.97 -29.28 20.36
N SER A 192 -35.13 -28.00 20.00
CA SER A 192 -35.27 -27.50 18.61
C SER A 192 -35.36 -25.97 18.52
N ALA A 193 -34.30 -25.29 18.95
CA ALA A 193 -33.79 -24.10 18.28
C ALA A 193 -32.30 -24.00 18.67
N PRO A 194 -31.34 -24.10 17.73
CA PRO A 194 -30.01 -23.58 18.05
C PRO A 194 -30.18 -22.09 18.37
N PRO A 195 -29.50 -21.54 19.40
CA PRO A 195 -29.42 -20.08 19.55
C PRO A 195 -28.89 -19.52 18.22
N ASP A 196 -29.51 -18.44 17.75
CA ASP A 196 -29.38 -17.91 16.39
C ASP A 196 -27.97 -18.08 15.85
N ALA A 197 -27.86 -18.81 14.73
CA ALA A 197 -26.61 -19.34 14.20
C ALA A 197 -25.48 -18.33 14.38
N VAL A 198 -24.61 -18.59 15.37
CA VAL A 198 -23.40 -17.81 15.61
C VAL A 198 -22.70 -17.76 14.25
N PRO A 199 -22.57 -16.57 13.63
CA PRO A 199 -22.18 -16.50 12.22
C PRO A 199 -20.85 -17.21 12.10
N ASP A 200 -20.76 -18.19 11.19
CA ASP A 200 -19.63 -19.12 11.15
C ASP A 200 -18.30 -18.36 11.10
N VAL A 201 -17.64 -18.26 12.27
CA VAL A 201 -16.43 -17.46 12.47
C VAL A 201 -15.20 -18.15 11.90
N SER A 202 -15.38 -19.21 11.10
CA SER A 202 -14.33 -19.99 10.43
C SER A 202 -13.54 -19.18 9.41
N ALA A 203 -14.18 -18.24 8.71
CA ALA A 203 -13.51 -17.33 7.79
C ALA A 203 -12.84 -16.18 8.55
N GLN A 204 -11.58 -16.40 8.97
CA GLN A 204 -10.72 -15.40 9.58
C GLN A 204 -9.54 -15.06 8.66
N VAL A 205 -9.04 -13.83 8.73
CA VAL A 205 -7.68 -13.52 8.30
C VAL A 205 -6.77 -13.76 9.48
N SER A 206 -5.93 -14.78 9.42
CA SER A 206 -4.91 -15.09 10.41
C SER A 206 -3.52 -14.82 9.85
N ALA A 207 -2.66 -14.21 10.66
CA ALA A 207 -1.24 -14.09 10.38
C ALA A 207 -0.43 -14.38 11.63
N ALA A 208 0.64 -15.14 11.48
CA ALA A 208 1.49 -15.57 12.57
C ALA A 208 2.95 -15.56 12.11
N GLY A 209 3.86 -15.72 13.06
CA GLY A 209 5.28 -15.82 12.78
C GLY A 209 6.08 -15.01 13.76
N GLU A 210 7.14 -14.36 13.28
CA GLU A 210 8.20 -13.86 14.13
C GLU A 210 8.66 -12.46 13.74
N LEU A 211 8.93 -11.63 14.73
CA LEU A 211 9.55 -10.32 14.56
C LEU A 211 11.04 -10.39 14.93
N TYR A 212 11.90 -9.84 14.09
CA TYR A 212 13.35 -9.78 14.37
C TYR A 212 13.96 -8.45 13.94
N PHE A 213 15.09 -8.09 14.57
CA PHE A 213 15.95 -6.99 14.17
C PHE A 213 17.40 -7.49 14.09
N LEU A 214 18.29 -6.75 13.42
CA LEU A 214 19.65 -7.21 13.12
C LEU A 214 20.69 -6.73 14.15
N GLU A 215 20.36 -5.67 14.86
CA GLU A 215 21.17 -5.05 15.89
C GLU A 215 21.33 -5.99 17.09
N ARG A 216 22.58 -6.29 17.49
CA ARG A 216 22.87 -7.16 18.66
C ARG A 216 22.70 -6.41 19.99
N ILE A 217 21.54 -5.78 20.18
CA ILE A 217 21.21 -5.02 21.39
C ILE A 217 20.14 -5.74 22.20
N ALA A 218 20.28 -5.71 23.53
CA ALA A 218 19.19 -6.09 24.42
C ALA A 218 18.13 -4.97 24.41
N LEU A 219 16.85 -5.34 24.29
CA LEU A 219 15.78 -4.37 24.52
C LEU A 219 15.77 -3.96 26.01
N PRO A 220 15.47 -2.70 26.32
CA PRO A 220 15.27 -2.28 27.70
C PRO A 220 14.13 -3.07 28.37
N PRO A 221 14.20 -3.35 29.68
CA PRO A 221 13.09 -3.96 30.40
C PRO A 221 11.85 -3.06 30.31
N GLY A 222 10.68 -3.68 30.09
CA GLY A 222 9.43 -2.95 29.83
C GLY A 222 9.29 -2.43 28.38
N ALA A 223 10.10 -2.91 27.44
CA ALA A 223 9.78 -2.77 26.03
C ALA A 223 8.51 -3.55 25.66
N VAL A 224 7.68 -2.98 24.80
CA VAL A 224 6.39 -3.54 24.35
C VAL A 224 6.41 -3.62 22.83
N VAL A 225 6.11 -4.81 22.30
CA VAL A 225 5.79 -5.01 20.89
C VAL A 225 4.33 -4.63 20.67
N ARG A 226 4.06 -3.80 19.67
CA ARG A 226 2.73 -3.60 19.09
C ARG A 226 2.76 -4.07 17.64
N ILE A 227 1.91 -5.03 17.31
CA ILE A 227 1.65 -5.45 15.93
C ILE A 227 0.20 -5.13 15.54
N GLN A 228 0.00 -4.69 14.31
CA GLN A 228 -1.30 -4.29 13.77
C GLN A 228 -1.51 -4.91 12.38
N LEU A 229 -2.68 -5.50 12.18
CA LEU A 229 -3.21 -5.81 10.86
C LEU A 229 -3.93 -4.57 10.34
N ARG A 230 -3.47 -4.02 9.22
CA ARG A 230 -3.97 -2.76 8.66
C ARG A 230 -4.50 -2.96 7.24
N ASP A 231 -5.61 -2.31 6.92
CA ASP A 231 -6.04 -2.09 5.53
C ASP A 231 -5.40 -0.81 4.98
N VAL A 232 -4.62 -0.97 3.90
CA VAL A 232 -4.00 0.10 3.12
C VAL A 232 -4.57 0.20 1.70
N ALA A 233 -5.80 -0.28 1.46
CA ALA A 233 -6.48 -0.14 0.17
C ALA A 233 -6.73 1.34 -0.21
N ARG A 234 -6.95 2.20 0.79
CA ARG A 234 -7.18 3.64 0.61
C ARG A 234 -5.86 4.40 0.61
N VAL A 235 -5.39 4.78 -0.58
CA VAL A 235 -4.20 5.63 -0.74
C VAL A 235 -4.44 7.01 -0.12
N GLY A 236 -3.49 7.52 0.66
CA GLY A 236 -3.55 8.85 1.27
C GLY A 236 -4.43 8.97 2.52
N ALA A 237 -5.13 7.91 2.92
CA ALA A 237 -5.86 7.86 4.20
C ALA A 237 -4.99 7.22 5.30
N PRO A 238 -5.22 7.55 6.59
CA PRO A 238 -4.67 6.76 7.69
C PRO A 238 -5.17 5.32 7.56
N ALA A 239 -4.24 4.36 7.62
CA ALA A 239 -4.54 2.95 7.44
C ALA A 239 -5.51 2.45 8.53
N LEU A 240 -6.59 1.78 8.12
CA LEU A 240 -7.59 1.27 9.05
C LEU A 240 -7.02 0.07 9.80
N VAL A 241 -6.93 0.17 11.12
CA VAL A 241 -6.48 -0.94 11.98
C VAL A 241 -7.64 -1.92 12.15
N LEU A 242 -7.50 -3.13 11.60
CA LEU A 242 -8.51 -4.20 11.64
C LEU A 242 -8.33 -5.09 12.88
N ALA A 243 -7.08 -5.28 13.29
CA ALA A 243 -6.72 -5.93 14.55
C ALA A 243 -5.42 -5.32 15.08
N GLN A 244 -5.27 -5.31 16.40
CA GLN A 244 -4.05 -4.91 17.10
C GLN A 244 -3.76 -5.90 18.22
N GLN A 245 -2.50 -6.27 18.38
CA GLN A 245 -2.01 -7.06 19.48
C GLN A 245 -0.81 -6.36 20.11
N GLU A 246 -0.76 -6.34 21.44
CA GLU A 246 0.38 -5.84 22.20
C GLU A 246 0.86 -6.91 23.18
N PHE A 247 2.18 -7.03 23.32
CA PHE A 247 2.81 -7.95 24.26
C PHE A 247 4.18 -7.44 24.71
N ALA A 248 4.62 -7.87 25.89
CA ALA A 248 5.93 -7.51 26.40
C ALA A 248 7.04 -8.10 25.50
N ALA A 249 7.96 -7.25 25.05
CA ALA A 249 9.14 -7.70 24.33
C ALA A 249 10.11 -8.35 25.33
N GLY A 250 10.33 -9.65 25.19
CA GLY A 250 11.24 -10.42 26.05
C GLY A 250 12.72 -10.00 25.91
N ALA A 251 13.57 -10.59 26.74
CA ALA A 251 15.01 -10.43 26.61
C ALA A 251 15.53 -11.25 25.43
N GLY A 252 15.73 -10.58 24.28
CA GLY A 252 16.18 -11.20 23.03
C GLY A 252 15.00 -11.64 22.13
N GLY A 253 15.27 -11.68 20.83
CA GLY A 253 14.32 -12.17 19.81
C GLY A 253 14.86 -13.41 19.09
N PRO A 254 14.12 -13.99 18.14
CA PRO A 254 12.87 -13.46 17.54
C PRO A 254 11.67 -13.44 18.49
N TYR A 255 10.73 -12.52 18.24
CA TYR A 255 9.51 -12.35 19.02
C TYR A 255 8.31 -12.96 18.27
N PRO A 256 7.74 -14.09 18.73
CA PRO A 256 6.60 -14.70 18.06
C PRO A 256 5.34 -13.83 18.22
N PHE A 257 4.50 -13.80 17.18
CA PHE A 257 3.19 -13.16 17.19
C PHE A 257 2.12 -14.05 16.55
N SER A 258 0.86 -13.81 16.91
CA SER A 258 -0.30 -14.45 16.27
C SER A 258 -1.49 -13.51 16.35
N ILE A 259 -1.90 -12.97 15.21
CA ILE A 259 -2.96 -11.98 15.08
C ILE A 259 -4.04 -12.51 14.13
N SER A 260 -5.30 -12.40 14.53
CA SER A 260 -6.45 -12.72 13.70
C SER A 260 -7.45 -11.57 13.65
N ALA A 261 -8.11 -11.43 12.51
CA ALA A 261 -9.27 -10.56 12.32
C ALA A 261 -10.42 -11.39 11.71
N PRO A 262 -11.65 -11.29 12.24
CA PRO A 262 -12.79 -11.96 11.65
C PRO A 262 -13.15 -11.33 10.29
N SER A 263 -13.60 -12.13 9.32
CA SER A 263 -13.88 -11.63 7.96
C SER A 263 -14.94 -10.52 7.89
N ASN A 264 -15.84 -10.43 8.87
CA ASN A 264 -16.87 -9.39 8.92
C ASN A 264 -16.30 -7.96 9.13
N VAL A 265 -15.09 -7.80 9.67
CA VAL A 265 -14.42 -6.49 9.77
C VAL A 265 -13.49 -6.20 8.58
N VAL A 266 -13.25 -7.18 7.71
CA VAL A 266 -12.31 -7.08 6.58
C VAL A 266 -13.07 -6.65 5.31
N PRO A 267 -12.79 -5.47 4.73
CA PRO A 267 -13.39 -5.08 3.45
C PRO A 267 -13.06 -6.07 2.33
N ALA A 268 -14.03 -6.35 1.45
CA ALA A 268 -13.85 -7.29 0.33
C ALA A 268 -12.72 -6.91 -0.65
N ASN A 269 -12.35 -5.63 -0.70
CA ASN A 269 -11.25 -5.08 -1.51
C ASN A 269 -10.06 -4.59 -0.65
N ALA A 270 -9.95 -5.04 0.60
CA ALA A 270 -8.88 -4.64 1.51
C ALA A 270 -7.49 -5.04 0.99
N ARG A 271 -6.49 -4.19 1.26
CA ARG A 271 -5.07 -4.51 1.06
C ARG A 271 -4.43 -4.68 2.43
N LEU A 272 -4.35 -5.92 2.87
CA LEU A 272 -3.94 -6.27 4.22
C LEU A 272 -2.42 -6.26 4.36
N THR A 273 -1.91 -5.54 5.34
CA THR A 273 -0.48 -5.49 5.67
C THR A 273 -0.26 -5.56 7.18
N LEU A 274 0.81 -6.24 7.59
CA LEU A 274 1.28 -6.23 8.97
C LEU A 274 2.29 -5.11 9.19
N PHE A 275 2.02 -4.33 10.23
CA PHE A 275 2.87 -3.27 10.73
C PHE A 275 3.23 -3.54 12.18
N ALA A 276 4.52 -3.70 12.47
CA ALA A 276 5.02 -3.92 13.83
C ALA A 276 5.91 -2.75 14.29
N GLN A 277 5.88 -2.48 15.58
CA GLN A 277 6.72 -1.50 16.25
C GLN A 277 7.06 -1.95 17.67
N ILE A 278 8.25 -1.60 18.14
CA ILE A 278 8.70 -1.84 19.53
C ILE A 278 8.87 -0.49 20.19
N LEU A 279 8.21 -0.30 21.33
CA LEU A 279 8.28 0.91 22.15
C LEU A 279 8.90 0.60 23.51
N SER A 280 9.59 1.56 24.12
CA SER A 280 10.03 1.48 25.51
C SER A 280 9.75 2.82 26.17
N ALA A 281 9.01 2.83 27.29
CA ALA A 281 8.54 4.06 27.96
C ALA A 281 7.88 5.07 27.00
N GLY A 282 7.09 4.59 26.03
CA GLY A 282 6.43 5.41 25.01
C GLY A 282 7.33 5.90 23.85
N ARG A 283 8.66 5.71 23.94
CA ARG A 283 9.59 6.01 22.85
C ARG A 283 9.66 4.86 21.86
N LEU A 284 9.46 5.14 20.58
CA LEU A 284 9.67 4.18 19.50
C LEU A 284 11.16 3.79 19.43
N LEU A 285 11.46 2.50 19.48
CA LEU A 285 12.80 1.95 19.33
C LEU A 285 12.99 1.28 17.97
N PHE A 286 12.01 0.50 17.54
CA PHE A 286 12.03 -0.24 16.29
C PHE A 286 10.69 -0.15 15.56
N ILE A 287 10.74 -0.20 14.24
CA ILE A 287 9.58 -0.09 13.35
C ILE A 287 9.79 -0.97 12.12
N THR A 288 8.69 -1.51 11.57
CA THR A 288 8.67 -2.15 10.26
C THR A 288 8.89 -1.13 9.14
N ASP A 289 9.91 -1.34 8.30
CA ASP A 289 10.17 -0.54 7.09
C ASP A 289 9.64 -1.17 5.79
N THR A 290 9.38 -2.48 5.80
CA THR A 290 8.88 -3.24 4.65
C THR A 290 7.37 -3.42 4.66
N ASN A 291 6.74 -3.42 3.48
CA ASN A 291 5.36 -3.89 3.34
C ASN A 291 5.31 -5.41 3.55
N ASN A 292 4.52 -5.90 4.51
CA ASN A 292 4.36 -7.33 4.80
C ASN A 292 2.90 -7.72 4.50
N PRO A 293 2.57 -8.00 3.23
CA PRO A 293 1.19 -8.30 2.83
C PRO A 293 0.70 -9.60 3.46
N VAL A 294 -0.54 -9.60 3.92
CA VAL A 294 -1.24 -10.80 4.42
C VAL A 294 -2.19 -11.30 3.34
N ALA A 295 -2.27 -12.62 3.16
CA ALA A 295 -3.24 -13.22 2.25
C ALA A 295 -4.69 -12.94 2.69
N ALA A 296 -5.63 -13.04 1.75
CA ALA A 296 -7.06 -12.94 2.07
C ALA A 296 -7.54 -14.09 2.99
N ALA A 297 -8.75 -13.95 3.53
CA ALA A 297 -9.30 -14.83 4.56
C ALA A 297 -9.22 -16.33 4.21
N GLY A 298 -8.94 -17.16 5.21
CA GLY A 298 -8.82 -18.61 5.07
C GLY A 298 -7.38 -19.14 4.89
N THR A 299 -6.35 -18.27 4.81
CA THR A 299 -4.94 -18.70 4.78
C THR A 299 -4.14 -18.06 5.91
N THR A 300 -3.66 -18.87 6.86
CA THR A 300 -2.73 -18.42 7.90
C THR A 300 -1.39 -18.03 7.27
N SER A 301 -1.11 -16.74 7.21
CA SER A 301 0.15 -16.23 6.64
C SER A 301 1.27 -16.32 7.68
N ALA A 302 2.11 -17.34 7.59
CA ALA A 302 3.30 -17.52 8.42
C ALA A 302 4.48 -16.72 7.86
N MET A 303 5.01 -15.74 8.60
CA MET A 303 6.08 -14.85 8.09
C MET A 303 7.05 -14.32 9.16
N SER A 304 8.32 -14.16 8.79
CA SER A 304 9.34 -13.49 9.60
C SER A 304 9.48 -12.02 9.17
N ILE A 305 9.01 -11.10 10.00
CA ILE A 305 9.02 -9.65 9.74
C ILE A 305 10.27 -9.03 10.35
N ARG A 306 11.02 -8.28 9.53
CA ARG A 306 12.15 -7.49 10.00
C ARG A 306 11.66 -6.13 10.52
N LEU A 307 12.22 -5.68 11.64
CA LEU A 307 12.14 -4.31 12.10
C LEU A 307 13.51 -3.65 12.01
N VAL A 308 13.51 -2.34 11.80
CA VAL A 308 14.71 -1.49 11.79
C VAL A 308 14.64 -0.49 12.94
N SER A 309 15.79 -0.04 13.42
CA SER A 309 15.87 1.00 14.45
C SER A 309 15.22 2.31 13.97
N ALA A 310 14.39 2.90 14.83
CA ALA A 310 13.74 4.18 14.56
C ALA A 310 14.69 5.34 14.86
N ALA A 311 14.66 6.37 14.00
CA ALA A 311 15.47 7.57 14.20
C ALA A 311 15.11 8.28 15.54
N PRO A 312 16.08 8.88 16.26
CA PRO A 312 15.83 9.58 17.51
C PRO A 312 14.76 10.67 17.34
N GLY A 313 13.65 10.55 18.08
CA GLY A 313 12.54 11.50 18.03
C GLY A 313 11.36 11.09 17.14
N ALA A 314 11.41 9.94 16.47
CA ALA A 314 10.24 9.40 15.76
C ALA A 314 9.07 9.16 16.72
N ARG A 315 8.05 10.04 16.66
CA ARG A 315 6.81 9.89 17.43
C ARG A 315 5.96 8.78 16.79
N PRO A 316 5.40 7.83 17.56
CA PRO A 316 4.45 6.87 17.01
C PRO A 316 3.30 7.60 16.32
N ALA A 317 2.81 7.07 15.20
CA ALA A 317 1.58 7.58 14.60
C ALA A 317 0.46 7.55 15.65
N PRO A 318 -0.35 8.62 15.78
CA PRO A 318 -1.44 8.63 16.75
C PRO A 318 -2.36 7.44 16.48
N ALA A 319 -2.71 6.71 17.53
CA ALA A 319 -3.70 5.64 17.42
C ALA A 319 -5.01 6.26 16.88
N PRO A 320 -5.73 5.59 15.96
CA PRO A 320 -7.05 6.04 15.57
C PRO A 320 -7.91 6.09 16.84
N VAL A 321 -8.40 7.29 17.18
CA VAL A 321 -9.29 7.48 18.33
C VAL A 321 -10.57 6.73 18.01
N ALA A 322 -10.83 5.65 18.74
CA ALA A 322 -12.14 5.01 18.72
C ALA A 322 -13.14 6.03 19.28
N THR A 323 -13.95 6.63 18.41
CA THR A 323 -15.14 7.37 18.82
C THR A 323 -16.01 6.42 19.64
N PRO A 324 -16.35 6.75 20.91
CA PRO A 324 -17.26 5.93 21.69
C PRO A 324 -18.61 5.81 20.98
N ASP A 325 -19.17 4.62 21.09
CA ASP A 325 -20.46 4.26 20.50
C ASP A 325 -21.56 5.27 20.86
N ALA A 326 -22.34 5.67 19.86
CA ALA A 326 -23.47 6.56 20.05
C ALA A 326 -24.66 5.73 20.54
N ALA A 327 -24.75 5.58 21.87
CA ALA A 327 -25.78 4.80 22.53
C ALA A 327 -27.19 5.09 21.96
N PRO A 328 -28.01 4.05 21.70
CA PRO A 328 -29.35 4.23 21.18
C PRO A 328 -30.20 5.01 22.19
N ARG A 329 -30.82 6.11 21.73
CA ARG A 329 -31.85 6.78 22.52
C ARG A 329 -33.11 5.93 22.52
N ALA A 330 -33.59 5.63 23.72
CA ALA A 330 -34.96 5.16 23.97
C ALA A 330 -35.97 6.30 23.75
#